data_AF-W7E2K8-F1
#
_entry.id   AF-W7E2K8-F1
#
_cell.length_a   1.000
_cell.length_b   1.000
_cell.length_c   1.000
_cell.angle_alpha   90.00
_cell.angle_beta   90.00
_cell.angle_gamma   90.00
#
_symmetry.space_group_name_H-M   'P 1'
#
loop_
_entity.id
_entity.type
_entity.pdbx_description
1 polymer ?
#
loop_
_entity_poly.entity_id
_entity_poly.type
_entity_poly.pdbx_seq_one_letter_code
_entity_poly.pdbx_strand_id
1 'polypeptide(L)'
;SSLTPSNCVGEITSFPNCDAVTRITKQHCKSEFRQCGLTTTYDSKFDSFLTEWHATCDEYLSAPITTPSVAEPTATAQQDVCVSLAESCDRWSRGASTCRVSTSNGPVVTSCLCSKSMLSLASACEIDGSRLCLFSSADVTQLWEYQNC
;
A
#
# COMPACT_ATOMS: atom_id res chain seq x y z
N SER A 1 -3.19 -21.15 22.30
CA SER A 1 -2.67 -20.87 20.94
C SER A 1 -1.25 -20.38 21.11
N SER A 2 -0.25 -21.15 20.68
CA SER A 2 1.15 -20.75 20.74
C SER A 2 1.38 -19.59 19.77
N LEU A 3 1.78 -18.43 20.27
CA LEU A 3 2.17 -17.28 19.45
C LEU A 3 3.66 -17.41 19.16
N THR A 4 4.00 -17.88 17.97
CA THR A 4 5.37 -17.83 17.46
C THR A 4 5.71 -16.36 17.18
N PRO A 5 6.68 -15.74 17.87
CA PRO A 5 7.13 -14.39 17.53
C PRO A 5 7.67 -14.39 16.09
N SER A 6 7.53 -13.26 15.39
CA SER A 6 8.23 -13.11 14.11
C SER A 6 9.74 -13.19 14.38
N ASN A 7 10.47 -13.72 13.40
CA ASN A 7 11.93 -13.85 13.38
C ASN A 7 12.70 -12.51 13.54
N CYS A 8 11.99 -11.38 13.62
CA CYS A 8 12.56 -10.06 13.89
C CYS A 8 12.80 -9.78 15.39
N VAL A 9 12.35 -10.63 16.32
CA VAL A 9 12.35 -10.35 17.77
C VAL A 9 13.32 -11.22 18.58
N GLY A 10 14.22 -11.98 17.94
CA GLY A 10 15.21 -12.84 18.63
C GLY A 10 14.60 -13.91 19.55
N GLU A 11 15.45 -14.69 20.24
CA GLU A 11 14.99 -15.71 21.19
C GLU A 11 14.63 -15.08 22.54
N ILE A 12 13.35 -15.08 22.89
CA ILE A 12 12.82 -14.56 24.16
C ILE A 12 12.69 -15.71 25.16
N THR A 13 13.37 -15.63 26.32
CA THR A 13 13.43 -16.72 27.32
C THR A 13 12.36 -16.64 28.41
N SER A 14 11.68 -15.50 28.60
CA SER A 14 10.45 -15.41 29.40
C SER A 14 9.60 -14.17 29.05
N PHE A 15 8.28 -14.29 29.12
CA PHE A 15 7.31 -13.25 28.76
C PHE A 15 6.74 -12.53 30.01
N PRO A 16 6.82 -11.19 30.09
CA PRO A 16 5.88 -10.40 30.87
C PRO A 16 4.80 -9.83 29.93
N ASN A 17 3.56 -10.29 30.12
CA ASN A 17 2.32 -9.72 29.59
C ASN A 17 2.04 -9.82 28.06
N CYS A 18 1.13 -10.73 27.68
CA CYS A 18 0.78 -11.10 26.31
C CYS A 18 0.16 -9.97 25.44
N ASP A 19 -0.33 -8.89 26.05
CA ASP A 19 -1.02 -7.82 25.31
C ASP A 19 -0.06 -6.88 24.57
N ALA A 20 1.14 -6.64 25.10
CA ALA A 20 2.16 -5.86 24.42
C ALA A 20 2.72 -6.64 23.21
N VAL A 21 2.98 -7.94 23.39
CA VAL A 21 3.63 -8.79 22.37
C VAL A 21 2.73 -9.08 21.16
N THR A 22 1.42 -9.08 21.34
CA THR A 22 0.47 -9.23 20.22
C THR A 22 0.43 -7.99 19.31
N ARG A 23 0.69 -6.78 19.85
CA ARG A 23 0.95 -5.58 19.01
C ARG A 23 2.32 -5.69 18.32
N ILE A 24 3.32 -6.20 19.04
CA ILE A 24 4.72 -6.34 18.56
C ILE A 24 4.83 -7.28 17.36
N THR A 25 4.14 -8.41 17.40
CA THR A 25 4.23 -9.48 16.37
C THR A 25 3.35 -9.24 15.15
N LYS A 26 2.38 -8.31 15.22
CA LYS A 26 1.48 -7.96 14.12
C LYS A 26 2.01 -6.86 13.21
N GLN A 27 3.11 -6.20 13.57
CA GLN A 27 3.72 -5.18 12.71
C GLN A 27 4.78 -5.84 11.84
N HIS A 28 4.59 -5.76 10.52
CA HIS A 28 5.60 -6.09 9.52
C HIS A 28 6.91 -5.38 9.85
N CYS A 29 8.06 -6.01 9.59
CA CYS A 29 9.35 -5.42 9.95
C CYS A 29 9.55 -4.12 9.13
N LYS A 30 10.14 -3.07 9.74
CA LYS A 30 10.27 -1.72 9.12
C LYS A 30 10.77 -1.77 7.67
N SER A 31 11.74 -2.63 7.39
CA SER A 31 12.27 -2.88 6.05
C SER A 31 11.25 -3.44 5.07
N GLU A 32 10.43 -4.41 5.49
CA GLU A 32 9.37 -5.01 4.67
C GLU A 32 8.29 -3.97 4.36
N PHE A 33 7.93 -3.15 5.34
CA PHE A 33 6.97 -2.07 5.13
C PHE A 33 7.50 -1.00 4.18
N ARG A 34 8.78 -0.62 4.29
CA ARG A 34 9.43 0.29 3.34
C ARG A 34 9.46 -0.27 1.92
N GLN A 35 9.71 -1.57 1.75
CA GLN A 35 9.74 -2.21 0.43
C GLN A 35 8.33 -2.38 -0.16
N CYS A 36 7.33 -2.68 0.67
CA CYS A 36 5.95 -2.87 0.22
C CYS A 36 5.23 -1.54 -0.03
N GLY A 37 5.34 -0.60 0.92
CA GLY A 37 4.70 0.71 0.84
C GLY A 37 5.51 1.75 0.07
N LEU A 38 6.76 1.43 -0.29
CA LEU A 38 7.69 2.31 -1.00
C LEU A 38 7.76 3.72 -0.40
N THR A 39 7.76 3.75 0.93
CA THR A 39 7.58 4.96 1.73
C THR A 39 8.32 4.85 3.06
N THR A 40 8.80 5.99 3.55
CA THR A 40 9.42 6.14 4.88
C THR A 40 8.51 6.89 5.85
N THR A 41 7.31 7.27 5.41
CA THR A 41 6.34 8.08 6.18
C THR A 41 6.03 7.51 7.57
N TYR A 42 6.14 6.18 7.73
CA TYR A 42 5.82 5.48 8.96
C TYR A 42 7.04 5.13 9.81
N ASP A 43 8.25 5.50 9.37
CA ASP A 43 9.49 5.14 10.05
C ASP A 43 9.50 5.58 11.51
N SER A 44 9.04 6.79 11.80
CA SER A 44 8.97 7.33 13.16
C SER A 44 8.09 6.48 14.09
N LYS A 45 7.05 5.84 13.57
CA LYS A 45 6.20 4.92 14.36
C LYS A 45 6.95 3.63 14.66
N PHE A 46 7.67 3.07 13.68
CA PHE A 46 8.51 1.90 13.89
C PHE A 46 9.66 2.19 14.87
N ASP A 47 10.27 3.37 14.80
CA ASP A 47 11.37 3.78 15.69
C ASP A 47 10.88 4.00 17.12
N SER A 48 9.70 4.61 17.28
CA SER A 48 9.06 4.78 18.60
C SER A 48 8.74 3.42 19.22
N PHE A 49 8.22 2.50 18.41
CA PHE A 49 7.90 1.15 18.83
C PHE A 49 9.16 0.37 19.24
N LEU A 50 10.23 0.44 18.45
CA LEU A 50 11.50 -0.21 18.77
C LEU A 50 12.09 0.35 20.07
N THR A 51 11.97 1.65 20.29
CA THR A 51 12.38 2.30 21.55
C THR A 51 11.60 1.79 22.75
N GLU A 52 10.27 1.67 22.64
CA GLU A 52 9.40 1.15 23.70
C GLU A 52 9.70 -0.34 24.00
N TRP A 53 9.99 -1.11 22.94
CA TRP A 53 10.40 -2.50 23.06
C TRP A 53 11.71 -2.63 23.84
N HIS A 54 12.76 -1.90 23.45
CA HIS A 54 14.04 -1.93 24.17
C HIS A 54 13.88 -1.52 25.64
N ALA A 55 13.12 -0.46 25.90
CA ALA A 55 12.85 0.00 27.27
C ALA A 55 12.16 -1.04 28.16
N THR A 56 11.36 -1.94 27.56
CA THR A 56 10.59 -2.95 28.30
C THR A 56 11.29 -4.29 28.35
N CYS A 57 11.97 -4.68 27.28
CA CYS A 57 12.45 -6.04 27.09
C CYS A 57 13.94 -6.21 27.36
N ASP A 58 14.77 -5.16 27.27
CA ASP A 58 16.23 -5.29 27.31
C ASP A 58 16.74 -5.95 28.60
N GLU A 59 16.11 -5.69 29.75
CA GLU A 59 16.50 -6.31 31.03
C GLU A 59 16.27 -7.83 31.08
N TYR A 60 15.40 -8.35 30.21
CA TYR A 60 15.06 -9.77 30.12
C TYR A 60 15.82 -10.49 29.00
N LEU A 61 16.60 -9.77 28.20
CA LEU A 61 17.38 -10.37 27.12
C LEU A 61 18.70 -10.89 27.66
N SER A 62 19.01 -12.16 27.37
CA SER A 62 20.30 -12.76 27.66
C SER A 62 21.42 -12.26 26.72
N ALA A 63 21.05 -11.67 25.58
CA ALA A 63 21.95 -11.08 24.61
C ALA A 63 21.26 -9.93 23.84
N PRO A 64 22.01 -8.91 23.41
CA PRO A 64 21.46 -7.84 22.58
C PRO A 64 20.97 -8.38 21.24
N ILE A 65 19.79 -7.95 20.81
CA ILE A 65 19.25 -8.28 19.50
C ILE A 65 19.87 -7.36 18.46
N THR A 66 20.43 -7.95 17.40
CA THR A 66 20.88 -7.22 16.23
C THR A 66 19.87 -7.37 15.10
N THR A 67 19.20 -6.27 14.74
CA THR A 67 18.38 -6.24 13.53
C THR A 67 19.26 -6.00 12.30
N PRO A 68 18.98 -6.64 11.16
CA PRO A 68 19.62 -6.31 9.89
C PRO A 68 19.45 -4.83 9.53
N SER A 69 20.38 -4.26 8.75
CA SER A 69 20.27 -2.86 8.32
C SER A 69 18.96 -2.63 7.56
N VAL A 70 18.24 -1.57 7.91
CA VAL A 70 16.98 -1.23 7.27
C VAL A 70 17.24 -0.93 5.80
N ALA A 71 16.63 -1.71 4.91
CA ALA A 71 16.69 -1.43 3.47
C ALA A 71 15.93 -0.12 3.17
N GLU A 72 16.56 0.78 2.41
CA GLU A 72 15.88 1.94 1.84
C GLU A 72 14.86 1.47 0.79
N PRO A 73 13.71 2.15 0.63
CA PRO A 73 12.77 1.84 -0.44
C PRO A 73 13.48 1.83 -1.79
N THR A 74 13.19 0.84 -2.63
CA THR A 74 13.73 0.77 -4.00
C THR A 74 13.19 1.89 -4.90
N ALA A 75 12.08 2.50 -4.49
CA ALA A 75 11.48 3.69 -5.08
C ALA A 75 10.70 4.46 -4.01
N THR A 76 10.39 5.73 -4.26
CA THR A 76 9.56 6.56 -3.36
C THR A 76 8.20 6.82 -4.01
N ALA A 77 7.13 6.32 -3.39
CA ALA A 77 5.77 6.64 -3.79
C ALA A 77 5.46 8.11 -3.56
N GLN A 78 4.91 8.79 -4.57
CA GLN A 78 4.39 10.15 -4.43
C GLN A 78 3.02 10.06 -3.76
N GLN A 79 3.03 9.97 -2.43
CA GLN A 79 1.85 9.63 -1.62
C GLN A 79 0.64 10.54 -1.91
N ASP A 80 0.87 11.84 -2.04
CA ASP A 80 -0.12 12.86 -2.39
C ASP A 80 -0.68 12.68 -3.80
N VAL A 81 0.19 12.42 -4.77
CA VAL A 81 -0.21 12.07 -6.14
C VAL A 81 -1.02 10.79 -6.16
N CYS A 82 -0.65 9.78 -5.39
CA CYS A 82 -1.39 8.52 -5.31
C CYS A 82 -2.78 8.66 -4.71
N VAL A 83 -2.96 9.54 -3.72
CA VAL A 83 -4.29 9.87 -3.20
C VAL A 83 -5.14 10.54 -4.30
N SER A 84 -4.59 11.53 -5.01
CA SER A 84 -5.31 12.19 -6.10
C SER A 84 -5.65 11.24 -7.26
N LEU A 85 -4.78 10.27 -7.56
CA LEU A 85 -5.03 9.26 -8.59
C LEU A 85 -6.10 8.25 -8.14
N ALA A 86 -6.13 7.87 -6.86
CA ALA A 86 -7.19 7.03 -6.30
C ALA A 86 -8.57 7.72 -6.39
N GLU A 87 -8.65 9.03 -6.14
CA GLU A 87 -9.88 9.80 -6.36
C GLU A 87 -10.28 9.84 -7.84
N SER A 88 -9.30 9.90 -8.75
CA SER A 88 -9.55 9.85 -10.20
C SER A 88 -10.11 8.49 -10.62
N CYS A 89 -9.58 7.39 -10.07
CA CYS A 89 -10.12 6.04 -10.25
C CYS A 89 -11.57 5.92 -9.78
N ASP A 90 -11.86 6.44 -8.60
CA ASP A 90 -13.20 6.38 -8.00
C ASP A 90 -14.22 7.21 -8.83
N ARG A 91 -13.80 8.37 -9.34
CA ARG A 91 -14.59 9.18 -10.27
C ARG A 91 -14.80 8.49 -11.61
N TRP A 92 -13.79 7.84 -12.18
CA TRP A 92 -13.93 7.05 -13.40
C TRP A 92 -14.91 5.90 -13.19
N SER A 93 -14.76 5.11 -12.13
CA SER A 93 -15.62 3.96 -11.84
C SER A 93 -17.09 4.36 -11.70
N ARG A 94 -17.36 5.44 -10.96
CA ARG A 94 -18.72 6.00 -10.85
C ARG A 94 -19.25 6.55 -12.17
N GLY A 95 -18.42 7.26 -12.93
CA GLY A 95 -18.78 7.79 -14.24
C GLY A 95 -19.11 6.67 -15.23
N ALA A 96 -18.30 5.62 -15.26
CA ALA A 96 -18.48 4.46 -16.13
C ALA A 96 -19.74 3.68 -15.77
N SER A 97 -19.99 3.52 -14.46
CA SER A 97 -21.24 2.95 -13.96
C SER A 97 -22.41 3.81 -14.44
N THR A 98 -22.36 5.13 -14.26
CA THR A 98 -23.40 6.07 -14.67
C THR A 98 -23.69 5.97 -16.17
N CYS A 99 -22.66 6.00 -17.03
CA CYS A 99 -22.79 5.83 -18.48
C CYS A 99 -23.52 4.52 -18.86
N ARG A 100 -23.30 3.44 -18.10
CA ARG A 100 -23.92 2.14 -18.33
C ARG A 100 -25.38 2.10 -17.83
N VAL A 101 -25.69 2.71 -16.69
CA VAL A 101 -27.06 2.70 -16.13
C VAL A 101 -27.97 3.72 -16.81
N SER A 102 -27.43 4.85 -17.27
CA SER A 102 -28.22 5.91 -17.91
C SER A 102 -28.75 5.53 -19.30
N THR A 103 -28.25 4.44 -19.89
CA THR A 103 -28.41 4.20 -21.33
C THR A 103 -28.38 2.72 -21.69
N SER A 104 -29.51 2.20 -22.17
CA SER A 104 -29.66 0.84 -22.70
C SER A 104 -29.14 0.66 -24.14
N ASN A 105 -28.66 1.73 -24.78
CA ASN A 105 -28.11 1.71 -26.13
C ASN A 105 -26.58 1.73 -26.11
N GLY A 106 -25.96 0.63 -26.57
CA GLY A 106 -24.49 0.49 -26.66
C GLY A 106 -23.74 1.68 -27.25
N PRO A 107 -24.18 2.28 -28.39
CA PRO A 107 -23.52 3.45 -28.96
C PRO A 107 -23.49 4.69 -28.04
N VAL A 108 -24.51 4.85 -27.20
CA VAL A 108 -24.58 5.97 -26.25
C VAL A 108 -23.68 5.72 -25.05
N VAL A 109 -23.57 4.46 -24.60
CA VAL A 109 -22.60 4.04 -23.58
C VAL A 109 -21.17 4.31 -24.07
N THR A 110 -20.85 3.92 -25.31
CA THR A 110 -19.53 4.16 -25.91
C THR A 110 -19.22 5.65 -25.99
N SER A 111 -20.14 6.47 -26.52
CA SER A 111 -19.91 7.92 -26.60
C SER A 111 -19.71 8.58 -25.23
N CYS A 112 -20.40 8.09 -24.19
CA CYS A 112 -20.24 8.59 -22.81
C CYS A 112 -18.86 8.23 -22.23
N LEU A 113 -18.44 6.96 -22.37
CA LEU A 113 -17.14 6.48 -21.90
C LEU A 113 -15.96 7.09 -22.69
N CYS A 114 -16.14 7.35 -23.98
CA CYS A 114 -15.13 8.00 -24.83
C CYS A 114 -15.14 9.53 -24.72
N SER A 115 -15.93 10.11 -23.80
CA SER A 115 -15.85 11.55 -23.55
C SER A 115 -14.48 11.92 -22.99
N LYS A 116 -13.97 13.11 -23.35
CA LYS A 116 -12.63 13.57 -22.91
C LYS A 116 -12.44 13.50 -21.39
N SER A 117 -13.47 13.82 -20.63
CA SER A 117 -13.44 13.75 -19.16
C SER A 117 -13.29 12.31 -18.66
N MET A 118 -14.00 11.36 -19.27
CA MET A 118 -13.92 9.96 -18.89
C MET A 118 -12.57 9.35 -19.28
N LEU A 119 -12.09 9.61 -20.50
CA LEU A 119 -10.76 9.17 -20.96
C LEU A 119 -9.63 9.74 -20.09
N SER A 120 -9.74 11.00 -19.66
CA SER A 120 -8.74 11.60 -18.76
C SER A 120 -8.73 10.92 -17.40
N LEU A 121 -9.90 10.57 -16.84
CA LEU A 121 -9.97 9.86 -15.56
C LEU A 121 -9.47 8.41 -15.70
N ALA A 122 -9.79 7.74 -16.83
CA ALA A 122 -9.30 6.40 -17.13
C ALA A 122 -7.77 6.37 -17.23
N SER A 123 -7.19 7.30 -18.00
CA SER A 123 -5.73 7.42 -18.14
C SER A 123 -5.05 7.68 -16.80
N ALA A 124 -5.56 8.62 -16.00
CA ALA A 124 -5.01 8.88 -14.67
C ALA A 124 -5.07 7.64 -13.78
N CYS A 125 -6.20 6.92 -13.80
CA CYS A 125 -6.36 5.75 -12.96
C CYS A 125 -5.48 4.58 -13.41
N GLU A 126 -5.66 4.14 -14.65
CA GLU A 126 -5.12 2.87 -15.14
C GLU A 126 -3.65 2.99 -15.53
N ILE A 127 -3.22 4.15 -16.06
CA ILE A 127 -1.85 4.36 -16.55
C ILE A 127 -1.00 5.02 -15.45
N ASP A 128 -1.40 6.21 -15.01
CA ASP A 128 -0.60 6.96 -14.03
C ASP A 128 -0.61 6.27 -12.66
N GLY A 129 -1.75 5.73 -12.22
CA GLY A 129 -1.87 4.96 -10.98
C GLY A 129 -0.98 3.72 -10.98
N SER A 130 -1.00 2.95 -12.07
CA SER A 130 -0.10 1.79 -12.23
C SER A 130 1.36 2.19 -12.13
N ARG A 131 1.76 3.24 -12.85
CA ARG A 131 3.17 3.66 -12.92
C ARG A 131 3.69 4.28 -11.62
N LEU A 132 2.90 5.19 -11.03
CA LEU A 132 3.36 6.05 -9.93
C LEU A 132 3.07 5.49 -8.54
N CYS A 133 2.11 4.58 -8.43
CA CYS A 133 1.62 4.09 -7.14
C CYS A 133 1.74 2.58 -6.98
N LEU A 134 1.58 1.83 -8.07
CA LEU A 134 1.77 0.38 -8.08
C LEU A 134 3.15 -0.03 -8.61
N PHE A 135 3.91 0.93 -9.13
CA PHE A 135 5.23 0.72 -9.76
C PHE A 135 5.21 -0.40 -10.79
N SER A 136 4.10 -0.50 -11.52
CA SER A 136 3.85 -1.45 -12.58
C SER A 136 3.63 -0.74 -13.91
N SER A 137 3.84 -1.45 -15.01
CA SER A 137 3.43 -0.96 -16.34
C SER A 137 1.95 -1.25 -16.56
N ALA A 138 1.19 -0.25 -16.96
CA ALA A 138 -0.17 -0.47 -17.46
C ALA A 138 -0.12 -1.18 -18.81
N ASP A 139 -0.85 -2.29 -18.94
CA ASP A 139 -1.08 -2.90 -20.26
C ASP A 139 -2.22 -2.15 -20.95
N VAL A 140 -1.85 -1.10 -21.68
CA VAL A 140 -2.80 -0.26 -22.42
C VAL A 140 -3.65 -1.05 -23.41
N THR A 141 -3.19 -2.22 -23.87
CA THR A 141 -3.93 -3.05 -24.83
C THR A 141 -5.13 -3.74 -24.21
N GLN A 142 -5.14 -3.93 -22.88
CA GLN A 142 -6.26 -4.51 -22.13
C GLN A 142 -7.31 -3.46 -21.74
N LEU A 143 -7.02 -2.17 -21.93
CA LEU A 143 -7.95 -1.10 -21.57
C LEU A 143 -9.11 -1.07 -22.55
N TRP A 144 -10.33 -1.05 -22.01
CA TRP A 144 -11.54 -0.99 -22.81
C TRP A 144 -11.58 0.29 -23.65
N GLU A 145 -11.15 1.42 -23.09
CA GLU A 145 -11.04 2.71 -23.76
C GLU A 145 -10.12 2.65 -24.98
N TYR A 146 -8.99 1.95 -24.90
CA TYR A 146 -8.06 1.80 -26.02
C TYR A 146 -8.64 0.97 -27.18
N GLN A 147 -9.57 0.06 -26.87
CA GLN A 147 -10.19 -0.82 -27.87
C GLN A 147 -11.46 -0.23 -28.51
N ASN A 148 -12.08 0.76 -27.86
CA ASN A 148 -13.42 1.24 -28.21
C ASN A 148 -13.49 2.77 -28.45
N CYS A 149 -12.42 3.48 -28.11
CA CYS A 149 -12.14 4.88 -28.39
C CYS A 149 -10.77 4.95 -29.12
#